data_AF-A0A957I362-F1
#
_entry.id   AF-A0A957I362-F1
#
_cell.length_a   1.000
_cell.length_b   1.000
_cell.length_c   1.000
_cell.angle_alpha   90.00
_cell.angle_beta   90.00
_cell.angle_gamma   90.00
#
_symmetry.space_group_name_H-M   'P 1'
#
loop_
_entity.id
_entity.type
_entity.pdbx_description
1 polymer ?
#
loop_
_entity_poly.entity_id
_entity_poly.type
_entity_poly.pdbx_seq_one_letter_code
_entity_poly.pdbx_strand_id
1 'polypeptide(L)'
;NAGSIFAGINGHFDDSSGGYYDVRYPDRLGANGGSTVALTYSGGTGDGAAIVYDGADFKVVNVGFPLETVTDANVRAALICAAAGILVDDAPPQIVDDADYGVQYAGWSGAVDAAAYGGGYRTAGAVNEWLAYSSAAPTTAMSLITYRGPDQG
;
A
#
# COMPACT_ATOMS: atom_id res chain seq x y z
N ASN A 1 19.03 2.68 -11.15
CA ASN A 1 17.66 2.59 -10.59
C ASN A 1 16.96 3.95 -10.42
N ALA A 2 17.40 5.04 -11.07
CA ALA A 2 16.65 6.30 -10.99
C ALA A 2 15.30 6.15 -11.72
N GLY A 3 14.19 6.47 -11.05
CA GLY A 3 12.84 6.37 -11.61
C GLY A 3 12.18 4.99 -11.55
N SER A 4 12.78 4.00 -10.88
CA SER A 4 12.12 2.71 -10.60
C SER A 4 11.52 2.67 -9.18
N ILE A 5 10.76 1.61 -8.86
CA ILE A 5 10.21 1.39 -7.51
C ILE A 5 11.29 1.27 -6.43
N PHE A 6 12.53 0.93 -6.81
CA PHE A 6 13.67 0.79 -5.89
C PHE A 6 14.63 1.98 -5.96
N ALA A 7 14.18 3.13 -6.46
CA ALA A 7 14.99 4.34 -6.53
C ALA A 7 15.52 4.72 -5.13
N GLY A 8 16.83 4.99 -5.05
CA GLY A 8 17.49 5.39 -3.81
C GLY A 8 17.82 4.25 -2.83
N ILE A 9 17.32 3.04 -3.07
CA ILE A 9 17.67 1.88 -2.23
C ILE A 9 19.02 1.34 -2.68
N ASN A 10 19.95 1.26 -1.74
CA ASN A 10 21.28 0.68 -1.91
C ASN A 10 21.53 -0.32 -0.78
N GLY A 11 22.20 -1.43 -1.10
CA GLY A 11 22.48 -2.50 -0.15
C GLY A 11 23.67 -3.34 -0.59
N HIS A 12 24.08 -4.24 0.29
CA HIS A 12 25.10 -5.25 0.04
C HIS A 12 24.58 -6.61 0.47
N PHE A 13 25.12 -7.66 -0.14
CA PHE A 13 24.90 -9.02 0.32
C PHE A 13 25.80 -9.34 1.51
N ASP A 14 25.40 -10.35 2.27
CA ASP A 14 26.24 -10.96 3.28
C ASP A 14 27.55 -11.41 2.64
N ASP A 15 28.65 -11.06 3.30
CA ASP A 15 30.02 -11.45 2.95
C ASP A 15 30.48 -12.62 3.84
N SER A 16 29.53 -13.38 4.39
CA SER A 16 29.69 -14.41 5.43
C SER A 16 29.98 -13.88 6.84
N SER A 17 29.91 -12.57 7.08
CA SER A 17 30.06 -11.99 8.43
C SER A 17 28.76 -11.95 9.23
N GLY A 18 27.60 -11.96 8.56
CA GLY A 18 26.29 -11.91 9.20
C GLY A 18 25.75 -13.26 9.67
N GLY A 19 26.38 -14.36 9.26
CA GLY A 19 25.87 -15.72 9.51
C GLY A 19 24.65 -16.09 8.65
N TYR A 20 24.37 -15.30 7.61
CA TYR A 20 23.31 -15.52 6.63
C TYR A 20 23.88 -16.19 5.36
N TYR A 21 23.07 -16.24 4.31
CA TYR A 21 23.39 -16.93 3.06
C TYR A 21 24.33 -16.08 2.19
N ASP A 22 25.59 -16.52 2.02
CA ASP A 22 26.57 -15.94 1.08
C ASP A 22 26.16 -16.23 -0.37
N VAL A 23 25.70 -15.20 -1.09
CA VAL A 23 25.35 -15.31 -2.51
C VAL A 23 26.54 -15.00 -3.39
N ARG A 24 27.17 -16.06 -3.90
CA ARG A 24 28.26 -15.93 -4.88
C ARG A 24 27.80 -15.71 -6.31
N TYR A 25 26.61 -16.20 -6.63
CA TYR A 25 26.06 -16.20 -7.98
C TYR A 25 24.57 -15.84 -7.94
N PRO A 26 24.23 -14.56 -7.77
CA PRO A 26 22.84 -14.13 -7.84
C PRO A 26 22.33 -14.21 -9.29
N ASP A 27 21.02 -14.33 -9.46
CA ASP A 27 20.42 -14.40 -10.78
C ASP A 27 20.53 -13.06 -11.52
N ARG A 28 20.82 -13.13 -12.82
CA ARG A 28 20.89 -11.97 -13.73
C ARG A 28 19.58 -11.86 -14.49
N LEU A 29 18.77 -10.87 -14.15
CA LEU A 29 17.43 -10.70 -14.70
C LEU A 29 17.43 -9.70 -15.85
N GLY A 30 16.81 -10.10 -16.97
CA GLY A 30 16.52 -9.24 -18.11
C GLY A 30 15.02 -8.94 -18.20
N ALA A 31 14.68 -7.71 -18.58
CA ALA A 31 13.30 -7.32 -18.84
C ALA A 31 12.75 -8.05 -20.08
N ASN A 32 11.54 -8.58 -19.98
CA ASN A 32 10.78 -9.19 -21.06
C ASN A 32 9.27 -8.97 -20.87
N GLY A 33 8.47 -9.02 -21.95
CA GLY A 33 7.01 -9.01 -21.85
C GLY A 33 6.42 -7.73 -21.26
N GLY A 34 7.06 -6.58 -21.44
CA GLY A 34 6.60 -5.29 -20.89
C GLY A 34 7.09 -4.99 -19.48
N SER A 35 7.86 -5.89 -18.85
CA SER A 35 8.56 -5.57 -17.59
C SER A 35 9.72 -4.60 -17.81
N THR A 36 10.22 -4.02 -16.72
CA THR A 36 11.39 -3.14 -16.69
C THR A 36 12.38 -3.61 -15.63
N VAL A 37 13.68 -3.35 -15.83
CA VAL A 37 14.70 -3.57 -14.79
C VAL A 37 14.55 -2.49 -13.73
N ALA A 38 14.23 -2.89 -12.50
CA ALA A 38 13.95 -1.98 -11.39
C ALA A 38 15.12 -1.85 -10.40
N LEU A 39 15.97 -2.87 -10.31
CA LEU A 39 17.20 -2.85 -9.50
C LEU A 39 18.34 -3.48 -10.32
N THR A 40 19.55 -2.96 -10.20
CA THR A 40 20.77 -3.50 -10.83
C THR A 40 21.80 -3.84 -9.76
N TYR A 41 22.64 -4.84 -10.02
CA TYR A 41 23.81 -5.09 -9.19
C TYR A 41 24.82 -3.94 -9.30
N SER A 42 25.56 -3.72 -8.22
CA SER A 42 26.75 -2.87 -8.22
C SER A 42 27.99 -3.76 -8.28
N GLY A 43 28.87 -3.53 -9.26
CA GLY A 43 30.01 -4.40 -9.56
C GLY A 43 29.68 -5.55 -10.51
N GLY A 44 30.69 -6.36 -10.82
CA GLY A 44 30.57 -7.41 -11.84
C GLY A 44 30.14 -6.86 -13.20
N THR A 45 29.14 -7.48 -13.81
CA THR A 45 28.53 -7.04 -15.08
C THR A 45 27.43 -5.98 -14.91
N GLY A 46 26.98 -5.70 -13.68
CA GLY A 46 26.00 -4.65 -13.39
C GLY A 46 24.58 -4.91 -13.92
N ASP A 47 24.23 -6.17 -14.20
CA ASP A 47 22.91 -6.52 -14.76
C ASP A 47 21.76 -6.37 -13.76
N GLY A 48 20.54 -6.61 -14.25
CA GLY A 48 19.32 -6.54 -13.45
C GLY A 48 19.34 -7.51 -12.27
N ALA A 49 19.14 -6.96 -11.09
CA ALA A 49 18.91 -7.66 -9.83
C ALA A 49 17.41 -7.81 -9.51
N ALA A 50 16.56 -6.96 -10.08
CA ALA A 50 15.11 -7.10 -9.98
C ALA A 50 14.43 -6.57 -11.25
N ILE A 51 13.32 -7.19 -11.63
CA ILE A 51 12.43 -6.72 -12.70
C ILE A 51 11.01 -6.52 -12.18
N VAL A 52 10.29 -5.58 -12.79
CA VAL A 52 8.92 -5.23 -12.43
C VAL A 52 8.05 -5.21 -13.67
N TYR A 53 6.94 -5.94 -13.62
CA TYR A 53 5.81 -5.75 -14.53
C TYR A 53 4.73 -4.98 -13.78
N ASP A 54 4.35 -3.81 -14.32
CA ASP A 54 3.34 -2.92 -13.76
C ASP A 54 2.17 -2.80 -14.75
N GLY A 55 1.48 -3.91 -14.96
CA GLY A 55 0.30 -3.97 -15.81
C GLY A 55 -0.92 -3.33 -15.13
N ALA A 56 -1.92 -3.01 -15.95
CA ALA A 56 -3.25 -2.60 -15.47
C ALA A 56 -4.11 -3.80 -15.02
N ASP A 57 -3.69 -5.01 -15.38
CA ASP A 57 -4.35 -6.28 -15.13
C ASP A 57 -3.75 -7.03 -13.94
N PHE A 58 -2.42 -7.09 -13.89
CA PHE A 58 -1.68 -7.64 -12.76
C PHE A 58 -0.30 -7.00 -12.65
N LYS A 59 0.32 -7.20 -11.49
CA LYS A 59 1.67 -6.70 -11.22
C LYS A 59 2.55 -7.81 -10.69
N VAL A 60 3.83 -7.73 -11.02
CA VAL A 60 4.86 -8.68 -10.59
C VAL A 60 6.10 -7.93 -10.21
N VAL A 61 6.63 -8.21 -9.03
CA VAL A 61 7.98 -7.82 -8.62
C VAL A 61 8.79 -9.11 -8.47
N ASN A 62 9.80 -9.30 -9.31
CA ASN A 62 10.69 -10.45 -9.25
C ASN A 62 12.11 -10.02 -8.90
N VAL A 63 12.70 -10.64 -7.89
CA VAL A 63 14.02 -10.29 -7.36
C VAL A 63 14.95 -11.51 -7.53
N GLY A 64 16.14 -11.29 -8.10
CA GLY A 64 17.09 -12.34 -8.48
C GLY A 64 18.01 -12.80 -7.35
N PHE A 65 17.65 -12.55 -6.10
CA PHE A 65 18.42 -12.95 -4.94
C PHE A 65 17.49 -13.22 -3.74
N PRO A 66 17.85 -14.16 -2.84
CA PRO A 66 17.12 -14.35 -1.59
C PRO A 66 17.22 -13.09 -0.72
N LEU A 67 16.12 -12.65 -0.11
CA LEU A 67 16.09 -11.41 0.67
C LEU A 67 16.92 -11.51 1.97
N GLU A 68 17.13 -12.72 2.48
CA GLU A 68 17.91 -13.03 3.68
C GLU A 68 19.39 -12.66 3.54
N THR A 69 19.85 -12.47 2.30
CA THR A 69 21.24 -12.18 1.97
C THR A 69 21.52 -10.69 2.16
N VAL A 70 20.48 -9.86 2.20
CA VAL A 70 20.55 -8.46 2.60
C VAL A 70 20.50 -8.41 4.13
N THR A 71 21.66 -8.31 4.77
CA THR A 71 21.80 -8.37 6.23
C THR A 71 21.22 -7.14 6.92
N ASP A 72 21.38 -5.96 6.31
CA ASP A 72 20.78 -4.71 6.80
C ASP A 72 19.26 -4.80 6.80
N ALA A 73 18.67 -4.83 8.00
CA ALA A 73 17.24 -4.95 8.18
C ALA A 73 16.46 -3.76 7.62
N ASN A 74 17.04 -2.55 7.62
CA ASN A 74 16.39 -1.36 7.05
C ASN A 74 16.34 -1.44 5.53
N VAL A 75 17.42 -1.91 4.89
CA VAL A 75 17.45 -2.11 3.43
C VAL A 75 16.47 -3.21 3.02
N ARG A 76 16.45 -4.33 3.75
CA ARG A 76 15.51 -5.43 3.50
C ARG A 76 14.05 -4.99 3.66
N ALA A 77 13.76 -4.22 4.72
CA ALA A 77 12.44 -3.63 4.92
C ALA A 77 12.08 -2.66 3.78
N ALA A 78 13.01 -1.81 3.35
CA ALA A 78 12.79 -0.88 2.24
C ALA A 78 12.48 -1.61 0.92
N LEU A 79 13.18 -2.70 0.60
CA LEU A 79 12.89 -3.53 -0.57
C LEU A 79 11.47 -4.11 -0.51
N ILE A 80 11.08 -4.66 0.64
CA ILE A 80 9.74 -5.24 0.81
C ILE A 80 8.66 -4.15 0.76
N CYS A 81 8.86 -3.01 1.43
CA CYS A 81 7.89 -1.91 1.41
C CYS A 81 7.71 -1.33 0.02
N ALA A 82 8.80 -1.13 -0.75
CA ALA A 82 8.72 -0.66 -2.12
C ALA A 82 7.97 -1.64 -3.04
N ALA A 83 8.23 -2.95 -2.89
CA ALA A 83 7.51 -3.98 -3.63
C ALA A 83 6.03 -4.07 -3.20
N ALA A 84 5.75 -3.99 -1.91
CA ALA A 84 4.40 -4.06 -1.38
C ALA A 84 3.56 -2.86 -1.81
N GLY A 85 4.13 -1.65 -1.87
CA GLY A 85 3.41 -0.46 -2.34
C GLY A 85 2.76 -0.71 -3.70
N ILE A 86 3.56 -1.09 -4.70
CA ILE A 86 2.99 -1.38 -6.03
C ILE A 86 2.04 -2.59 -6.04
N LEU A 87 2.32 -3.65 -5.26
CA LEU A 87 1.50 -4.87 -5.27
C LEU A 87 0.18 -4.76 -4.51
N VAL A 88 0.09 -3.85 -3.54
CA VAL A 88 -1.09 -3.68 -2.67
C VAL A 88 -1.88 -2.43 -3.04
N ASP A 89 -1.24 -1.38 -3.55
CA ASP A 89 -1.90 -0.12 -3.91
C ASP A 89 -2.75 -0.23 -5.20
N ASP A 90 -2.82 -1.41 -5.84
CA ASP A 90 -3.74 -1.72 -6.95
C ASP A 90 -5.05 -2.38 -6.49
N ALA A 91 -5.30 -2.39 -5.17
CA ALA A 91 -6.64 -2.69 -4.69
C ALA A 91 -7.61 -1.68 -5.33
N PRO A 92 -8.73 -2.13 -5.95
CA PRO A 92 -9.72 -1.20 -6.48
C PRO A 92 -10.10 -0.23 -5.35
N PRO A 93 -10.32 1.07 -5.66
CA PRO A 93 -10.62 2.07 -4.64
C PRO A 93 -11.69 1.51 -3.72
N GLN A 94 -11.30 1.24 -2.47
CA GLN A 94 -12.23 0.72 -1.49
C GLN A 94 -13.26 1.83 -1.29
N ILE A 95 -14.52 1.57 -1.65
CA ILE A 95 -15.61 2.47 -1.28
C ILE A 95 -15.72 2.34 0.24
N VAL A 96 -15.16 3.30 0.95
CA VAL A 96 -15.33 3.41 2.40
C VAL A 96 -16.76 3.86 2.63
N ASP A 97 -17.62 2.91 3.01
CA ASP A 97 -19.00 3.15 3.39
C ASP A 97 -19.21 3.03 4.90
N ASP A 98 -20.44 3.24 5.35
CA ASP A 98 -20.79 3.29 6.78
C ASP A 98 -20.68 1.93 7.51
N ALA A 99 -20.37 0.85 6.80
CA ALA A 99 -20.07 -0.47 7.35
C ALA A 99 -18.56 -0.76 7.46
N ASP A 100 -17.70 0.13 6.98
CA ASP A 100 -16.25 0.00 7.08
C ASP A 100 -15.77 0.21 8.54
N TYR A 101 -14.97 -0.73 9.05
CA TYR A 101 -14.45 -0.71 10.42
C TYR A 101 -13.52 0.48 10.71
N GLY A 102 -12.97 1.13 9.68
CA GLY A 102 -12.16 2.35 9.79
C GLY A 102 -13.00 3.61 10.04
N VAL A 103 -14.31 3.55 9.84
CA VAL A 103 -15.22 4.67 10.09
C VAL A 103 -15.58 4.68 11.58
N GLN A 104 -15.07 5.68 12.30
CA GLN A 104 -15.34 5.88 13.73
C GLN A 104 -16.16 7.15 13.95
N TYR A 105 -17.15 7.05 14.83
CA TYR A 105 -18.03 8.16 15.19
C TYR A 105 -17.75 8.59 16.62
N ALA A 106 -17.38 9.86 16.81
CA ALA A 106 -17.05 10.43 18.12
C ALA A 106 -18.31 10.63 18.99
N GLY A 107 -18.92 9.54 19.46
CA GLY A 107 -20.05 9.55 20.40
C GLY A 107 -21.44 9.57 19.76
N TRP A 108 -21.55 9.60 18.44
CA TRP A 108 -22.85 9.54 17.75
C TRP A 108 -23.38 8.09 17.70
N SER A 109 -24.63 7.89 18.11
CA SER A 109 -25.31 6.59 18.00
C SER A 109 -25.91 6.39 16.62
N GLY A 110 -25.85 5.15 16.13
CA GLY A 110 -26.33 4.80 14.80
C GLY A 110 -27.03 3.46 14.70
N ALA A 111 -27.83 3.31 13.66
CA ALA A 111 -28.49 2.07 13.27
C ALA A 111 -28.40 1.91 11.74
N VAL A 112 -28.28 0.67 11.28
CA VAL A 112 -28.40 0.33 9.85
C VAL A 112 -29.89 0.23 9.54
N ASP A 113 -30.37 0.97 8.55
CA ASP A 113 -31.79 1.02 8.17
C ASP A 113 -31.92 0.99 6.64
N ALA A 114 -32.80 0.13 6.13
CA ALA A 114 -33.09 0.05 4.70
C ALA A 114 -33.70 1.35 4.14
N ALA A 115 -34.34 2.16 5.00
CA ALA A 115 -34.82 3.50 4.64
C ALA A 115 -33.67 4.50 4.38
N ALA A 116 -32.45 4.20 4.84
CA ALA A 116 -31.23 4.99 4.60
C ALA A 116 -30.61 4.73 3.22
N TYR A 117 -31.41 4.43 2.20
CA TYR A 117 -30.92 4.02 0.86
C TYR A 117 -29.91 2.86 0.90
N GLY A 118 -30.01 1.97 1.90
CA GLY A 118 -29.08 0.87 2.12
C GLY A 118 -27.84 1.20 2.99
N GLY A 119 -27.75 2.41 3.54
CA GLY A 119 -26.69 2.84 4.47
C GLY A 119 -27.10 2.80 5.96
N GLY A 120 -26.39 3.57 6.78
CA GLY A 120 -26.73 3.81 8.18
C GLY A 120 -27.18 5.24 8.44
N TYR A 121 -28.01 5.43 9.47
CA TYR A 121 -28.24 6.75 10.05
C TYR A 121 -27.35 6.96 11.28
N ARG A 122 -26.95 8.21 11.50
CA ARG A 122 -26.23 8.66 12.69
C ARG A 122 -26.97 9.87 13.27
N THR A 123 -27.09 9.92 14.60
CA THR A 123 -27.81 10.98 15.30
C THR A 123 -26.89 11.63 16.33
N ALA A 124 -26.88 12.97 16.34
CA ALA A 124 -26.24 13.75 17.38
C ALA A 124 -27.05 13.65 18.67
N GLY A 125 -26.38 13.55 19.82
CA GLY A 125 -27.03 13.61 21.12
C GLY A 125 -27.41 15.04 21.51
N ALA A 126 -26.76 16.04 20.92
CA ALA A 126 -26.96 17.45 21.25
C ALA A 126 -26.68 18.40 20.06
N VAL A 127 -27.19 19.62 20.16
CA VAL A 127 -26.86 20.71 19.24
C VAL A 127 -25.38 21.08 19.39
N ASN A 128 -24.69 21.31 18.27
CA ASN A 128 -23.26 21.66 18.17
C ASN A 128 -22.24 20.51 18.39
N GLU A 129 -22.67 19.25 18.31
CA GLU A 129 -21.73 18.12 18.18
C GLU A 129 -21.13 18.06 16.77
N TRP A 130 -19.92 17.52 16.67
CA TRP A 130 -19.15 17.46 15.42
C TRP A 130 -19.04 16.02 14.93
N LEU A 131 -19.25 15.83 13.63
CA LEU A 131 -18.90 14.61 12.91
C LEU A 131 -17.48 14.74 12.35
N ALA A 132 -16.63 13.76 12.64
CA ALA A 132 -15.33 13.62 11.99
C ALA A 132 -15.35 12.36 11.12
N TYR A 133 -14.83 12.46 9.90
CA TYR A 133 -14.60 11.34 8.99
C TYR A 133 -13.11 11.23 8.73
N SER A 134 -12.56 10.03 8.86
CA SER A 134 -11.18 9.71 8.50
C SER A 134 -11.16 8.42 7.67
N SER A 135 -10.41 8.43 6.57
CA SER A 135 -10.21 7.26 5.72
C SER A 135 -8.72 6.94 5.63
N ALA A 136 -8.39 5.65 5.54
CA ALA A 136 -7.03 5.18 5.30
C ALA A 136 -6.61 5.34 3.83
N ALA A 137 -7.56 5.60 2.92
CA ALA A 137 -7.32 5.81 1.50
C ALA A 137 -7.45 7.30 1.11
N PRO A 138 -6.69 7.77 0.10
CA PRO A 138 -6.89 9.11 -0.47
C PRO A 138 -8.33 9.30 -0.92
N THR A 139 -9.06 10.16 -0.20
CA THR A 139 -10.48 10.44 -0.48
C THR A 139 -10.57 11.74 -1.26
N THR A 140 -11.04 11.69 -2.51
CA THR A 140 -11.13 12.86 -3.39
C THR A 140 -12.51 13.54 -3.36
N ALA A 141 -13.54 12.85 -2.86
CA ALA A 141 -14.88 13.38 -2.67
C ALA A 141 -15.59 12.71 -1.49
N MET A 142 -16.46 13.46 -0.81
CA MET A 142 -17.36 12.98 0.25
C MET A 142 -18.78 13.44 -0.06
N SER A 143 -19.76 12.55 0.09
CA SER A 143 -21.19 12.88 0.04
C SER A 143 -21.81 12.70 1.42
N LEU A 144 -22.34 13.78 1.99
CA LEU A 144 -23.02 13.76 3.29
C LEU A 144 -24.43 14.31 3.12
N ILE A 145 -25.42 13.50 3.45
CA ILE A 145 -26.82 13.93 3.49
C ILE A 145 -27.18 14.19 4.96
N THR A 146 -27.55 15.42 5.28
CA THR A 146 -27.98 15.80 6.63
C THR A 146 -29.49 16.08 6.63
N TYR A 147 -30.16 15.74 7.73
CA TYR A 147 -31.57 16.04 7.96
C TYR A 147 -31.75 16.55 9.39
N ARG A 148 -32.63 17.54 9.57
CA ARG A 148 -33.03 18.04 10.89
C ARG A 148 -34.40 17.46 11.23
N GLY A 149 -34.55 16.90 12.43
CA GLY A 149 -35.78 16.24 12.88
C GLY A 149 -37.05 17.11 12.80
N PRO A 150 -38.23 16.48 12.75
CA PRO A 150 -39.53 17.12 12.42
C PRO A 150 -40.07 18.13 13.45
N ASP A 151 -39.37 18.34 14.56
CA ASP A 151 -39.84 19.04 15.77
C ASP A 151 -38.95 20.23 16.21
N GLN A 152 -38.15 20.80 15.30
CA GLN A 152 -37.30 21.98 15.57
C GLN A 152 -37.48 23.09 14.53
N GLY A 153 -38.73 23.55 14.38
CA GLY A 153 -39.13 24.78 13.69
C GLY A 153 -39.89 25.70 14.62
#